data_AF-A0A2P4NXK1-F1
#
_entry.id   AF-A0A2P4NXK1-F1
#
_cell.length_a   1.000
_cell.length_b   1.000
_cell.length_c   1.000
_cell.angle_alpha   90.00
_cell.angle_beta   90.00
_cell.angle_gamma   90.00
#
_symmetry.space_group_name_H-M   'P 1'
#
loop_
_entity.id
_entity.type
_entity.pdbx_description
1 polymer ?
#
loop_
_entity_poly.entity_id
_entity_poly.type
_entity_poly.pdbx_seq_one_letter_code
_entity_poly.pdbx_strand_id
1 'polypeptide(L)' 'MKILTKIIACTTDNATNNDTLMSALETTCQEKGIYFTAYNNHIRCMAHLINLAAQDALSSLKVGYVE' A
#
# COMPACT_ATOMS: atom_id res chain seq x y z
N MET A 1 -5.45 -8.96 22.08
CA MET A 1 -5.67 -9.89 20.95
C MET A 1 -6.96 -9.66 20.13
N LYS A 2 -7.89 -8.76 20.49
CA LYS A 2 -9.16 -8.61 19.75
C LYS A 2 -9.10 -7.76 18.47
N ILE A 3 -8.04 -6.97 18.27
CA ILE A 3 -8.00 -6.01 17.17
C ILE A 3 -7.52 -6.64 15.86
N LEU A 4 -6.49 -7.51 15.92
CA LEU A 4 -5.89 -8.11 14.73
C LEU A 4 -6.90 -8.96 13.95
N THR A 5 -7.79 -9.68 14.63
CA THR A 5 -8.86 -10.46 13.99
C THR A 5 -9.98 -9.62 13.38
N LYS A 6 -9.95 -8.29 13.58
CA LYS A 6 -10.92 -7.34 13.02
C LYS A 6 -10.33 -6.50 11.88
N ILE A 7 -9.03 -6.62 11.60
CA ILE A 7 -8.40 -5.92 10.49
C ILE A 7 -8.66 -6.74 9.22
N ILE A 8 -9.50 -6.20 8.34
CA ILE A 8 -9.72 -6.78 7.01
C ILE A 8 -8.61 -6.36 6.07
N ALA A 9 -8.24 -5.08 6.05
CA ALA A 9 -7.14 -4.54 5.25
C ALA A 9 -6.61 -3.24 5.85
N CYS A 10 -5.40 -2.87 5.46
CA CYS A 10 -4.75 -1.60 5.78
C CYS A 10 -4.65 -0.77 4.49
N THR A 11 -5.14 0.47 4.53
CA THR A 11 -4.92 1.43 3.44
C THR A 11 -3.83 2.41 3.83
N THR A 12 -2.78 2.53 3.03
CA THR A 12 -1.65 3.44 3.30
C THR A 12 -1.29 4.24 2.05
N ASP A 13 -0.47 5.29 2.19
CA ASP A 13 0.17 5.89 1.02
C ASP A 13 1.16 4.90 0.36
N ASN A 14 1.75 5.30 -0.77
CA ASN A 14 2.63 4.45 -1.56
C ASN A 14 4.11 4.52 -1.10
N ALA A 15 4.38 5.02 0.12
CA ALA A 15 5.72 5.05 0.64
C ALA A 15 6.25 3.63 0.88
N THR A 16 7.51 3.39 0.52
CA THR A 16 8.13 2.05 0.58
C THR A 16 8.25 1.51 2.00
N ASN A 17 8.30 2.37 3.02
CA ASN A 17 8.29 1.95 4.42
C ASN A 17 6.97 1.29 4.85
N ASN A 18 5.86 1.53 4.14
CA ASN A 18 4.61 0.81 4.39
C ASN A 18 4.71 -0.67 4.02
N ASP A 19 5.57 -1.04 3.06
CA ASP A 19 5.81 -2.44 2.73
C ASP A 19 6.47 -3.17 3.90
N THR A 20 7.40 -2.50 4.60
CA THR A 20 7.98 -2.99 5.86
C THR A 20 6.93 -3.12 6.96
N LEU A 21 6.04 -2.13 7.13
CA LEU A 21 4.93 -2.18 8.09
C LEU A 21 4.03 -3.39 7.83
N MET A 22 3.61 -3.60 6.58
CA MET A 22 2.73 -4.71 6.21
C MET A 22 3.40 -6.06 6.43
N SER A 23 4.71 -6.17 6.15
CA SER A 23 5.49 -7.39 6.40
C SER A 23 5.58 -7.72 7.89
N ALA A 24 5.83 -6.71 8.74
CA ALA A 24 5.86 -6.91 10.19
C ALA A 24 4.48 -7.30 10.76
N LEU A 25 3.41 -6.72 10.21
CA LEU A 25 2.04 -7.04 10.59
C LEU A 25 1.66 -8.47 10.18
N GLU A 26 2.05 -8.90 8.98
CA GLU A 26 1.91 -10.28 8.52
C GLU A 26 2.59 -11.28 9.47
N THR A 27 3.87 -11.07 9.80
CA THR A 27 4.59 -11.92 10.76
C THR A 27 3.84 -11.99 12.11
N THR A 28 3.42 -10.83 12.63
CA THR A 28 2.69 -10.75 13.91
C THR A 28 1.36 -11.51 13.88
N CYS A 29 0.65 -11.48 12.74
CA CYS A 29 -0.61 -12.22 12.55
C CYS A 29 -0.37 -13.72 12.42
N GLN A 30 0.63 -14.13 11.63
CA GLN A 30 0.97 -15.54 11.41
C GLN A 30 1.42 -16.23 12.71
N GLU A 31 2.25 -15.57 13.53
CA GLU A 31 2.64 -16.04 14.87
C GLU A 31 1.44 -16.28 15.80
N LYS A 32 0.31 -15.62 15.52
CA LYS A 32 -0.93 -15.72 16.29
C LYS A 32 -2.00 -16.58 15.61
N GLY A 33 -1.67 -17.26 14.50
CA GLY A 33 -2.59 -18.10 13.74
C GLY A 33 -3.70 -17.31 13.04
N ILE A 34 -3.48 -16.02 12.76
CA ILE A 34 -4.43 -15.16 12.05
C ILE A 34 -4.08 -15.15 10.57
N TYR A 35 -5.04 -15.48 9.70
CA TYR A 35 -4.85 -15.41 8.26
C TYR A 35 -4.84 -13.93 7.80
N PHE A 36 -3.66 -13.44 7.51
CA PHE A 36 -3.39 -12.08 7.03
C PHE A 36 -2.11 -12.14 6.21
N THR A 37 -2.10 -11.55 5.02
CA THR A 37 -0.91 -11.44 4.17
C THR A 37 -0.71 -9.99 3.74
N ALA A 38 0.55 -9.55 3.63
CA ALA A 38 0.85 -8.21 3.13
C ALA A 38 0.25 -8.00 1.72
N TYR A 39 0.19 -9.03 0.89
CA TYR A 39 -0.36 -8.95 -0.46
C TYR A 39 -1.89 -8.78 -0.50
N ASN A 40 -2.65 -9.57 0.25
CA ASN A 40 -4.11 -9.55 0.18
C ASN A 40 -4.75 -8.47 1.05
N ASN A 41 -4.04 -8.01 2.07
CA ASN A 41 -4.59 -7.10 3.09
C ASN A 41 -3.97 -5.70 3.02
N HIS A 42 -3.17 -5.37 2.00
CA HIS A 42 -2.65 -4.02 1.75
C HIS A 42 -3.35 -3.36 0.58
N ILE A 43 -3.94 -2.20 0.81
CA ILE A 43 -4.49 -1.33 -0.22
C ILE A 43 -3.62 -0.08 -0.29
N ARG A 44 -2.96 0.15 -1.43
CA ARG A 44 -2.21 1.40 -1.63
C ARG A 44 -3.15 2.55 -1.98
N CYS A 45 -2.80 3.77 -1.58
CA CYS A 45 -3.63 4.94 -1.78
C CYS A 45 -3.92 5.18 -3.27
N MET A 46 -5.20 5.11 -3.64
CA MET A 46 -5.65 5.28 -5.02
C MET A 46 -5.28 6.65 -5.59
N ALA A 47 -5.38 7.72 -4.79
CA ALA A 47 -5.01 9.06 -5.24
C ALA A 47 -3.53 9.14 -5.64
N HIS A 48 -2.65 8.48 -4.88
CA HIS A 48 -1.23 8.44 -5.20
C HIS A 48 -0.96 7.62 -6.47
N LEU A 49 -1.64 6.47 -6.64
CA LEU A 49 -1.53 5.67 -7.86
C LEU A 49 -1.99 6.45 -9.10
N ILE A 50 -3.10 7.19 -9.00
CA ILE A 50 -3.59 8.05 -10.10
C ILE A 50 -2.56 9.13 -10.44
N ASN A 51 -1.99 9.78 -9.43
CA ASN A 51 -0.96 10.80 -9.64
C ASN A 51 0.28 10.23 -10.35
N LEU A 52 0.77 9.05 -9.95
CA LEU A 52 1.89 8.38 -10.63
C LEU A 52 1.55 8.03 -12.09
N ALA A 53 0.37 7.47 -12.34
CA ALA A 53 -0.08 7.15 -13.70
C ALA A 53 -0.19 8.40 -14.58
N ALA A 54 -0.71 9.51 -14.04
CA ALA A 54 -0.79 10.77 -14.76
C ALA A 54 0.60 11.34 -15.08
N GLN A 55 1.54 11.30 -14.12
CA GLN A 55 2.93 11.75 -14.34
C GLN A 55 3.64 10.93 -15.42
N ASP A 56 3.45 9.60 -15.41
CA ASP A 56 4.03 8.70 -16.41
C ASP A 56 3.45 8.96 -17.82
N ALA A 57 2.13 9.16 -17.90
CA ALA A 57 1.46 9.52 -19.15
C ALA A 57 1.95 10.87 -19.69
N LEU A 58 2.03 11.91 -18.87
CA LEU A 58 2.53 13.23 -19.26
C LEU A 58 4.00 13.18 -19.72
N SER A 59 4.83 12.41 -19.03
CA SER A 59 6.24 12.19 -19.40
C SER A 59 6.36 11.52 -20.77
N SER A 60 5.50 10.54 -21.05
CA SER A 60 5.44 9.85 -22.34
C SER A 60 5.03 10.78 -23.49
N LEU A 61 4.23 11.80 -23.20
CA LEU A 61 3.79 12.81 -24.17
C LEU A 61 4.83 13.91 -24.42
N LYS A 62 5.97 13.91 -23.72
CA LYS A 62 7.00 14.98 -23.75
C LYS A 62 6.45 16.38 -23.49
N VAL A 63 5.32 16.47 -22.77
CA VAL A 63 4.80 17.76 -22.32
C VAL A 63 5.71 18.20 -21.18
N GLY A 64 6.60 19.16 -21.46
CA GLY A 64 7.43 19.77 -20.42
C GLY A 64 6.53 20.36 -19.34
N TYR A 65 6.91 20.15 -18.07
CA TYR A 65 6.27 20.82 -16.96
C TYR A 65 6.42 22.34 -17.18
N VAL A 66 5.31 23.04 -17.39
CA VAL A 66 5.32 24.51 -17.37
C VAL A 66 5.27 24.87 -15.89
N GLU A 67 6.40 25.31 -15.36
CA GLU A 67 6.52 25.85 -13.99
C GLU A 67 5.53 26.99 -13.72
#